data_AF-A0A1H6YV99-F1
#
_entry.id   AF-A0A1H6YV99-F1
#
_cell.length_a   1.000
_cell.length_b   1.000
_cell.length_c   1.000
_cell.angle_alpha   90.00
_cell.angle_beta   90.00
_cell.angle_gamma   90.00
#
_symmetry.space_group_name_H-M   'P 1'
#
loop_
_entity.id
_entity.type
_entity.pdbx_description
1 polymer ?
#
loop_
_entity_poly.entity_id
_entity_poly.type
_entity_poly.pdbx_seq_one_letter_code
_entity_poly.pdbx_strand_id
1 'polypeptide(L)'
;MLPMPRSPLDRLLAEIRACQICAAQLPDGVRPVLQASATARLLIVSQAPGRKVHLSGVPFDDVSGDRLRDWLGLDKAAFYDAARVAIVPMGFCFPGTARGADLPPRRECAPTWHPRLLPLLKKVDLTLAIGRFAQVGLLGPLAGASLTDTVRDWRMHLAGGVLPLPHPSPRNQLWTKRNPWFAEELLPVLRERVARILHS
;
A
#
# COMPACT_ATOMS: atom_id res chain seq x y z
N MET A 1 3.05 -21.62 -29.32
CA MET A 1 3.87 -21.28 -28.13
C MET A 1 3.14 -21.80 -26.91
N LEU A 2 3.67 -22.81 -26.22
CA LEU A 2 3.14 -23.24 -24.93
C LEU A 2 3.34 -22.09 -23.92
N PRO A 3 2.33 -21.69 -23.12
CA PRO A 3 2.52 -20.64 -22.13
C PRO A 3 3.59 -21.13 -21.14
N MET A 4 4.62 -20.31 -20.91
CA MET A 4 5.62 -20.53 -19.86
C MET A 4 4.92 -20.86 -18.54
N PRO A 5 5.45 -21.77 -17.71
CA PRO A 5 4.87 -22.06 -16.42
C PRO A 5 4.83 -20.77 -15.60
N ARG A 6 3.62 -20.25 -15.34
CA ARG A 6 3.39 -19.08 -14.49
C ARG A 6 4.09 -19.31 -13.15
N SER A 7 4.89 -18.34 -12.70
CA SER A 7 5.56 -18.42 -11.39
C SER A 7 4.50 -18.61 -10.28
N PRO A 8 4.88 -19.12 -9.08
CA PRO A 8 3.94 -19.21 -7.97
C PRO A 8 3.23 -17.88 -7.68
N LEU A 9 3.93 -16.76 -7.83
CA LEU A 9 3.36 -15.43 -7.67
C LEU A 9 2.34 -15.12 -8.77
N ASP A 10 2.66 -15.39 -10.05
CA ASP A 10 1.74 -15.11 -11.16
C ASP A 10 0.44 -15.90 -11.05
N ARG A 11 0.52 -17.15 -10.57
CA ARG A 11 -0.65 -17.98 -10.28
C ARG A 11 -1.49 -17.37 -9.15
N LEU A 12 -0.86 -16.99 -8.04
CA LEU A 12 -1.57 -16.38 -6.91
C LEU A 12 -2.20 -15.03 -7.30
N LEU A 13 -1.53 -14.20 -8.10
CA LEU A 13 -2.08 -12.94 -8.58
C LEU A 13 -3.30 -13.16 -9.49
N ALA A 14 -3.29 -14.23 -10.30
CA ALA A 14 -4.47 -14.61 -11.09
C ALA A 14 -5.64 -15.04 -10.20
N GLU A 15 -5.39 -15.84 -9.15
CA GLU A 15 -6.41 -16.21 -8.16
C GLU A 15 -6.97 -14.98 -7.43
N ILE A 16 -6.10 -14.07 -6.98
CA ILE A 16 -6.51 -12.84 -6.30
C ILE A 16 -7.43 -12.02 -7.21
N ARG A 17 -7.07 -11.85 -8.49
CA ARG A 17 -7.88 -11.09 -9.45
C ARG A 17 -9.24 -11.74 -9.76
N ALA A 18 -9.35 -13.05 -9.58
CA ALA A 18 -10.59 -13.80 -9.73
C ALA A 18 -11.41 -13.94 -8.42
N CYS A 19 -10.91 -13.40 -7.29
CA CYS A 19 -11.56 -13.48 -5.99
C CYS A 19 -13.02 -12.98 -6.04
N GLN A 20 -13.93 -13.65 -5.31
CA GLN A 20 -15.34 -13.24 -5.16
C GLN A 20 -15.82 -13.23 -3.69
N ILE A 21 -14.92 -13.39 -2.73
CA ILE A 21 -15.25 -13.67 -1.32
C ILE A 21 -16.20 -12.64 -0.71
N CYS A 22 -15.97 -11.35 -0.99
CA CYS A 22 -16.75 -10.25 -0.42
C CYS A 22 -17.78 -9.64 -1.38
N ALA A 23 -18.11 -10.33 -2.49
CA ALA A 23 -18.95 -9.79 -3.56
C ALA A 23 -20.29 -9.22 -3.04
N ALA A 24 -20.96 -9.93 -2.14
CA ALA A 24 -22.24 -9.53 -1.58
C ALA A 24 -22.18 -8.25 -0.72
N GLN A 25 -20.99 -7.79 -0.33
CA GLN A 25 -20.79 -6.62 0.52
C GLN A 25 -20.16 -5.42 -0.22
N LEU A 26 -19.86 -5.56 -1.51
CA LEU A 26 -19.25 -4.49 -2.32
C LEU A 26 -20.33 -3.86 -3.23
N PRO A 27 -20.77 -2.62 -2.96
CA PRO A 27 -21.87 -1.99 -3.72
C PRO A 27 -21.52 -1.78 -5.20
N ASP A 28 -20.25 -1.54 -5.51
CA ASP A 28 -19.74 -1.37 -6.89
C ASP A 28 -19.12 -2.67 -7.45
N GLY A 29 -19.32 -3.80 -6.77
CA GLY A 29 -18.83 -5.11 -7.20
C GLY A 29 -17.34 -5.38 -6.94
N VAL A 30 -16.91 -6.59 -7.29
CA VAL A 30 -15.55 -7.06 -7.03
C VAL A 30 -14.59 -6.60 -8.11
N ARG A 31 -13.53 -5.91 -7.70
CA ARG A 31 -12.38 -5.59 -8.56
C ARG A 31 -11.11 -5.51 -7.72
N PRO A 32 -10.36 -6.61 -7.59
CA PRO A 32 -9.10 -6.63 -6.87
C PRO A 32 -8.05 -5.79 -7.61
N VAL A 33 -7.63 -4.68 -7.01
CA VAL A 33 -6.62 -3.75 -7.54
C VAL A 33 -5.34 -3.87 -6.72
N LEU A 34 -4.30 -4.40 -7.35
CA LEU A 34 -2.97 -4.59 -6.79
C LEU A 34 -1.92 -4.70 -7.90
N GLN A 35 -0.66 -4.41 -7.54
CA GLN A 35 0.52 -4.53 -8.40
C GLN A 35 1.60 -5.28 -7.62
N ALA A 36 2.24 -6.29 -8.19
CA ALA A 36 3.36 -6.96 -7.54
C ALA A 36 4.24 -7.71 -8.55
N SER A 37 5.53 -7.82 -8.22
CA SER A 37 6.51 -8.69 -8.87
C SER A 37 7.38 -9.35 -7.81
N ALA A 38 7.93 -10.53 -8.13
CA ALA A 38 8.90 -11.21 -7.28
C ALA A 38 10.22 -10.43 -7.13
N THR A 39 10.47 -9.47 -8.03
CA THR A 39 11.67 -8.60 -8.03
C THR A 39 11.46 -7.26 -7.33
N ALA A 40 10.22 -6.93 -6.94
CA ALA A 40 9.93 -5.63 -6.32
C ALA A 40 10.75 -5.44 -5.04
N ARG A 41 11.33 -4.25 -4.90
CA ARG A 41 12.19 -3.86 -3.77
C ARG A 41 11.49 -2.94 -2.79
N LEU A 42 10.50 -2.19 -3.27
CA LEU A 42 9.61 -1.37 -2.44
C LEU A 42 8.23 -2.03 -2.36
N LEU A 43 7.72 -2.26 -1.15
CA LEU A 43 6.35 -2.68 -0.91
C LEU A 43 5.53 -1.53 -0.31
N ILE A 44 4.38 -1.24 -0.88
CA ILE A 44 3.42 -0.24 -0.40
C ILE A 44 2.15 -0.96 0.05
N VAL A 45 1.85 -0.88 1.36
CA VAL A 45 0.60 -1.40 1.93
C VAL A 45 -0.23 -0.22 2.43
N SER A 46 -1.43 -0.06 1.87
CA SER A 46 -2.39 0.99 2.22
C SER A 46 -3.73 0.40 2.64
N GLN A 47 -4.78 1.22 2.82
CA GLN A 47 -6.11 0.73 3.24
C GLN A 47 -6.81 -0.11 2.17
N ALA A 48 -7.40 0.55 1.18
CA ALA A 48 -8.18 -0.04 0.10
C ALA A 48 -8.22 0.94 -1.07
N PRO A 49 -8.47 0.49 -2.30
CA PRO A 49 -8.67 1.42 -3.41
C PRO A 49 -9.91 2.29 -3.17
N GLY A 50 -9.83 3.58 -3.49
CA GLY A 50 -10.99 4.46 -3.56
C GLY A 50 -11.76 4.27 -4.87
N ARG A 51 -12.89 4.97 -5.02
CA ARG A 51 -13.78 4.82 -6.19
C ARG A 51 -13.08 5.05 -7.53
N LYS A 52 -12.22 6.07 -7.64
CA LYS A 52 -11.47 6.36 -8.89
C LYS A 52 -10.53 5.20 -9.26
N VAL A 53 -9.81 4.66 -8.28
CA VAL A 53 -8.91 3.51 -8.44
C VAL A 53 -9.70 2.25 -8.80
N HIS A 54 -10.89 2.06 -8.23
CA HIS A 54 -11.78 0.98 -8.63
C HIS A 54 -12.21 1.11 -10.10
N LEU A 55 -12.57 2.31 -10.57
CA LEU A 55 -12.97 2.50 -11.96
C LEU A 55 -11.80 2.31 -12.94
N SER A 56 -10.61 2.85 -12.63
CA SER A 56 -9.43 2.72 -13.49
C SER A 56 -8.79 1.33 -13.42
N GLY A 57 -8.85 0.67 -12.27
CA GLY A 57 -8.11 -0.57 -11.99
C GLY A 57 -6.61 -0.37 -11.77
N VAL A 58 -6.15 0.88 -11.69
CA VAL A 58 -4.73 1.23 -11.53
C VAL A 58 -4.51 1.74 -10.10
N PRO A 59 -3.67 1.07 -9.29
CA PRO A 59 -3.45 1.46 -7.90
C PRO A 59 -3.01 2.93 -7.79
N PHE A 60 -3.54 3.69 -6.83
CA PHE A 60 -3.14 5.10 -6.62
C PHE A 60 -3.25 5.99 -7.88
N ASP A 61 -4.13 5.67 -8.84
CA ASP A 61 -4.43 6.57 -9.98
C ASP A 61 -5.40 7.70 -9.58
N ASP A 62 -5.00 8.44 -8.55
CA ASP A 62 -5.74 9.54 -7.95
C ASP A 62 -4.81 10.57 -7.31
N VAL A 63 -5.40 11.64 -6.76
CA VAL A 63 -4.66 12.75 -6.11
C VAL A 63 -3.84 12.31 -4.90
N SER A 64 -4.20 11.20 -4.26
CA SER A 64 -3.41 10.66 -3.15
C SER A 64 -2.17 9.95 -3.69
N GLY A 65 -2.26 9.31 -4.85
CA GLY A 65 -1.13 8.75 -5.57
C GLY A 65 -0.15 9.80 -6.08
N ASP A 66 -0.65 10.92 -6.60
CA ASP A 66 0.18 12.07 -7.00
C ASP A 66 1.06 12.51 -5.83
N ARG A 67 0.43 12.78 -4.68
CA ARG A 67 1.16 13.18 -3.47
C ARG A 67 2.10 12.09 -2.94
N LEU A 68 1.71 10.81 -3.03
CA LEU A 68 2.58 9.72 -2.62
C LEU A 68 3.86 9.69 -3.47
N ARG A 69 3.73 9.84 -4.79
CA ARG A 69 4.89 9.90 -5.69
C ARG A 69 5.80 11.08 -5.36
N ASP A 70 5.24 12.24 -5.03
CA ASP A 70 6.02 13.40 -4.57
C ASP A 70 6.77 13.13 -3.25
N TRP A 71 6.14 12.41 -2.32
CA TRP A 71 6.80 12.00 -1.07
C TRP A 71 7.94 11.03 -1.33
N LEU A 72 7.76 10.07 -2.23
CA LEU A 72 8.75 9.07 -2.59
C LEU A 72 9.87 9.63 -3.48
N GLY A 73 9.65 10.75 -4.14
CA GLY A 73 10.57 11.28 -5.16
C GLY A 73 10.60 10.41 -6.42
N LEU A 74 9.45 9.82 -6.79
CA LEU A 74 9.32 8.94 -7.96
C LEU A 74 8.45 9.59 -9.02
N ASP A 75 8.83 9.39 -10.29
CA ASP A 75 7.92 9.68 -11.39
C ASP A 75 6.85 8.58 -11.55
N LYS A 76 5.94 8.80 -12.50
CA LYS A 76 4.85 7.86 -12.79
C LYS A 76 5.38 6.52 -13.32
N ALA A 77 6.42 6.52 -14.15
CA ALA A 77 6.95 5.30 -14.76
C ALA A 77 7.59 4.38 -13.70
N ALA A 78 8.43 4.94 -12.83
CA ALA A 78 9.06 4.20 -11.74
C ALA A 78 8.05 3.69 -10.72
N PHE A 79 7.02 4.48 -10.38
CA PHE A 79 5.98 4.08 -9.43
C PHE A 79 5.11 2.93 -9.95
N TYR A 80 4.83 2.89 -11.25
CA TYR A 80 4.03 1.84 -11.90
C TYR A 80 4.85 0.69 -12.48
N ASP A 81 6.17 0.69 -12.29
CA ASP A 81 7.00 -0.47 -12.60
C ASP A 81 6.84 -1.53 -11.51
N ALA A 82 6.03 -2.56 -11.81
CA ALA A 82 5.79 -3.68 -10.91
C ALA A 82 7.08 -4.41 -10.52
N ALA A 83 8.12 -4.39 -11.37
CA ALA A 83 9.40 -5.02 -11.09
C ALA A 83 10.18 -4.31 -9.98
N ARG A 84 9.83 -3.05 -9.68
CA ARG A 84 10.47 -2.20 -8.67
C ARG A 84 9.57 -1.95 -7.46
N VAL A 85 8.28 -1.69 -7.70
CA VAL A 85 7.30 -1.31 -6.67
C VAL A 85 6.12 -2.28 -6.66
N ALA A 86 5.91 -2.93 -5.52
CA ALA A 86 4.69 -3.69 -5.21
C ALA A 86 3.71 -2.79 -4.44
N ILE A 87 2.43 -2.82 -4.83
CA ILE A 87 1.33 -2.09 -4.20
C ILE A 87 0.26 -3.12 -3.82
N VAL A 88 0.16 -3.41 -2.52
CA VAL A 88 -0.66 -4.49 -1.96
C VAL A 88 -1.46 -3.93 -0.78
N PRO A 89 -2.67 -3.39 -0.99
CA PRO A 89 -3.47 -2.81 0.09
C PRO A 89 -4.04 -3.86 1.05
N MET A 90 -4.53 -3.45 2.22
CA MET A 90 -5.21 -4.33 3.18
C MET A 90 -6.52 -4.91 2.61
N GLY A 91 -7.27 -4.09 1.88
CA GLY A 91 -8.43 -4.50 1.08
C GLY A 91 -8.15 -4.29 -0.40
N PHE A 92 -8.33 -5.31 -1.22
CA PHE A 92 -8.04 -5.22 -2.65
C PHE A 92 -9.16 -4.59 -3.48
N CYS A 93 -10.38 -4.50 -2.95
CA CYS A 93 -11.54 -3.92 -3.65
C CYS A 93 -12.04 -2.67 -2.93
N PHE A 94 -12.73 -1.80 -3.69
CA PHE A 94 -13.34 -0.60 -3.14
C PHE A 94 -14.54 -0.97 -2.26
N PRO A 95 -14.52 -0.63 -0.96
CA PRO A 95 -15.54 -1.08 -0.02
C PRO A 95 -16.84 -0.26 -0.07
N GLY A 96 -16.92 0.76 -0.92
CA GLY A 96 -18.01 1.74 -0.96
C GLY A 96 -17.67 3.02 -0.16
N THR A 97 -18.56 4.00 -0.24
CA THR A 97 -18.44 5.29 0.46
C THR A 97 -19.62 5.49 1.40
N ALA A 98 -19.36 5.96 2.62
CA ALA A 98 -20.37 6.37 3.58
C ALA A 98 -20.03 7.74 4.17
N ARG A 99 -21.02 8.64 4.24
CA ARG A 99 -20.85 10.01 4.80
C ARG A 99 -19.67 10.77 4.17
N GLY A 100 -19.45 10.56 2.87
CA GLY A 100 -18.37 11.17 2.12
C GLY A 100 -16.98 10.60 2.39
N ALA A 101 -16.82 9.50 3.15
CA ALA A 101 -15.55 8.82 3.33
C ALA A 101 -15.63 7.37 2.83
N ASP A 102 -14.54 6.89 2.24
CA ASP A 102 -14.46 5.48 1.86
C ASP A 102 -14.53 4.61 3.11
N LEU A 103 -15.29 3.53 3.00
CA LEU A 103 -15.45 2.56 4.08
C LEU A 103 -14.10 1.87 4.38
N PRO A 104 -13.94 1.29 5.58
CA PRO A 104 -12.73 0.53 5.89
C PRO A 104 -12.56 -0.68 4.96
N PRO A 105 -11.33 -1.19 4.77
CA PRO A 105 -11.10 -2.41 4.03
C PRO A 105 -11.89 -3.58 4.64
N ARG A 106 -12.36 -4.49 3.77
CA ARG A 106 -13.04 -5.71 4.18
C ARG A 106 -12.12 -6.57 5.06
N ARG A 107 -12.59 -6.94 6.26
CA ARG A 107 -11.78 -7.63 7.29
C ARG A 107 -11.24 -8.99 6.83
N GLU A 108 -11.94 -9.64 5.91
CA GLU A 108 -11.59 -10.94 5.35
C GLU A 108 -10.46 -10.88 4.32
N CYS A 109 -10.20 -9.72 3.71
CA CYS A 109 -9.32 -9.62 2.54
C CYS A 109 -7.85 -9.88 2.89
N ALA A 110 -7.26 -9.09 3.80
CA ALA A 110 -5.85 -9.26 4.17
C ALA A 110 -5.56 -10.65 4.79
N PRO A 111 -6.33 -11.16 5.77
CA PRO A 111 -6.10 -12.50 6.32
C PRO A 111 -6.17 -13.63 5.30
N THR A 112 -6.98 -13.48 4.25
CA THR A 112 -7.06 -14.47 3.16
C THR A 112 -5.83 -14.46 2.27
N TRP A 113 -5.35 -13.27 1.89
CA TRP A 113 -4.40 -13.13 0.79
C TRP A 113 -2.97 -12.77 1.21
N HIS A 114 -2.78 -11.94 2.24
CA HIS A 114 -1.46 -11.47 2.65
C HIS A 114 -0.54 -12.62 3.10
N PRO A 115 -0.98 -13.62 3.91
CA PRO A 115 -0.13 -14.74 4.30
C PRO A 115 0.38 -15.60 3.13
N ARG A 116 -0.33 -15.57 1.99
CA ARG A 116 0.05 -16.28 0.76
C ARG A 116 0.91 -15.41 -0.15
N LEU A 117 0.63 -14.11 -0.22
CA LEU A 117 1.25 -13.16 -1.15
C LEU A 117 2.57 -12.60 -0.65
N LEU A 118 2.61 -12.09 0.58
CA LEU A 118 3.79 -11.37 1.09
C LEU A 118 5.05 -12.25 1.13
N PRO A 119 5.01 -13.56 1.49
CA PRO A 119 6.20 -14.42 1.45
C PRO A 119 6.79 -14.64 0.05
N LEU A 120 6.04 -14.33 -1.00
CA LEU A 120 6.52 -14.42 -2.38
C LEU A 120 7.28 -13.17 -2.84
N LEU A 121 7.20 -12.06 -2.08
CA LEU A 121 7.89 -10.79 -2.35
C LEU A 121 9.28 -10.76 -1.70
N LYS A 122 10.12 -11.74 -2.04
CA LYS A 122 11.38 -12.04 -1.35
C LYS A 122 12.49 -10.99 -1.50
N LYS A 123 12.30 -10.00 -2.38
CA LYS A 123 13.29 -8.96 -2.70
C LYS A 123 12.94 -7.59 -2.09
N VAL A 124 11.89 -7.52 -1.29
CA VAL A 124 11.48 -6.28 -0.63
C VAL A 124 12.51 -5.86 0.42
N ASP A 125 13.06 -4.66 0.27
CA ASP A 125 14.03 -4.04 1.17
C ASP A 125 13.40 -2.95 2.07
N LEU A 126 12.22 -2.47 1.69
CA LEU A 126 11.45 -1.47 2.43
C LEU A 126 9.95 -1.72 2.25
N THR A 127 9.22 -1.77 3.36
CA THR A 127 7.75 -1.76 3.36
C THR A 127 7.22 -0.44 3.87
N LEU A 128 6.27 0.17 3.18
CA LEU A 128 5.53 1.36 3.63
C LEU A 128 4.17 0.94 4.17
N ALA A 129 3.90 1.30 5.43
CA ALA A 129 2.60 1.07 6.08
C ALA A 129 1.79 2.38 6.10
N ILE A 130 0.94 2.57 5.09
CA ILE A 130 0.23 3.83 4.84
C ILE A 130 -1.17 3.80 5.48
N GLY A 131 -1.34 4.62 6.51
CA GLY A 131 -2.60 4.74 7.24
C GLY A 131 -2.80 3.65 8.31
N ARG A 132 -3.78 3.88 9.18
CA ARG A 132 -3.95 3.09 10.42
C ARG A 132 -4.16 1.60 10.18
N PHE A 133 -4.92 1.22 9.16
CA PHE A 133 -5.21 -0.20 8.89
C PHE A 133 -3.96 -0.96 8.45
N ALA A 134 -3.11 -0.35 7.62
CA ALA A 134 -1.84 -0.96 7.22
C ALA A 134 -0.86 -1.02 8.40
N GLN A 135 -0.79 0.04 9.21
CA GLN A 135 0.04 0.09 10.40
C GLN A 135 -0.34 -1.02 11.40
N VAL A 136 -1.62 -1.13 11.76
CA VAL A 136 -2.07 -2.20 12.68
C VAL A 136 -1.88 -3.58 12.05
N GLY A 137 -2.17 -3.74 10.76
CA GLY A 137 -2.05 -5.02 10.08
C GLY A 137 -0.61 -5.53 9.98
N LEU A 138 0.36 -4.65 9.80
CA LEU A 138 1.78 -5.01 9.63
C LEU A 138 2.57 -4.99 10.94
N LEU A 139 2.30 -4.04 11.83
CA LEU A 139 3.07 -3.86 13.07
C LEU A 139 2.43 -4.59 14.25
N GLY A 140 1.14 -4.94 14.17
CA GLY A 140 0.44 -5.66 15.23
C GLY A 140 0.55 -4.94 16.58
N PRO A 141 1.01 -5.64 17.66
CA PRO A 141 1.21 -5.04 18.98
C PRO A 141 2.21 -3.88 19.02
N LEU A 142 3.08 -3.75 18.02
CA LEU A 142 4.04 -2.64 17.93
C LEU A 142 3.40 -1.35 17.42
N ALA A 143 2.20 -1.40 16.83
CA ALA A 143 1.52 -0.18 16.42
C ALA A 143 1.13 0.66 17.65
N GLY A 144 1.44 1.97 17.63
CA GLY A 144 1.07 2.90 18.69
C GLY A 144 -0.45 3.01 18.89
N ALA A 145 -0.89 3.72 19.92
CA ALA A 145 -2.32 3.89 20.21
C ALA A 145 -3.08 4.58 19.07
N SER A 146 -2.44 5.53 18.38
CA SER A 146 -3.00 6.23 17.22
C SER A 146 -2.12 6.13 15.97
N LEU A 147 -2.66 6.63 14.84
CA LEU A 147 -1.89 6.85 13.61
C LEU A 147 -0.65 7.72 13.90
N THR A 148 -0.84 8.83 14.60
CA THR A 148 0.23 9.79 14.87
C THR A 148 1.32 9.17 15.73
N ASP A 149 0.97 8.42 16.77
CA ASP A 149 1.96 7.80 17.65
C ASP A 149 2.79 6.79 16.88
N THR A 150 2.16 5.98 16.04
CA THR A 150 2.88 5.00 15.19
C THR A 150 3.83 5.70 14.21
N VAL A 151 3.40 6.79 13.58
CA VAL A 151 4.28 7.55 12.66
C VAL A 151 5.37 8.30 13.44
N ARG A 152 5.11 8.73 14.68
CA ARG A 152 6.12 9.42 15.51
C ARG A 152 7.32 8.53 15.79
N ASP A 153 7.07 7.24 16.03
CA ASP A 153 8.09 6.23 16.31
C ASP A 153 8.68 5.60 15.02
N TRP A 154 8.61 6.30 13.89
CA TRP A 154 9.02 5.79 12.58
C TRP A 154 10.46 5.25 12.55
N ARG A 155 11.38 5.79 13.36
CA ARG A 155 12.78 5.32 13.43
C ARG A 155 12.86 3.88 13.95
N MET A 156 12.08 3.56 14.98
CA MET A 156 12.01 2.21 15.55
C MET A 156 11.41 1.23 14.53
N HIS A 157 10.30 1.61 13.88
CA HIS A 157 9.67 0.78 12.87
C HIS A 157 10.55 0.58 11.62
N LEU A 158 11.24 1.63 11.18
CA LEU A 158 12.14 1.58 10.03
C LEU A 158 13.32 0.63 10.28
N ALA A 159 13.85 0.57 11.50
CA ALA A 159 14.87 -0.40 11.86
C ALA A 159 14.38 -1.86 11.70
N GLY A 160 13.07 -2.09 11.83
CA GLY A 160 12.39 -3.35 11.52
C GLY A 160 11.97 -3.52 10.05
N GLY A 161 12.35 -2.60 9.15
CA GLY A 161 12.05 -2.67 7.71
C GLY A 161 10.67 -2.13 7.29
N VAL A 162 9.89 -1.57 8.23
CA VAL A 162 8.56 -1.02 7.96
C VAL A 162 8.52 0.47 8.29
N LEU A 163 8.23 1.32 7.32
CA LEU A 163 8.11 2.76 7.52
C LEU A 163 6.63 3.17 7.56
N PRO A 164 6.07 3.52 8.73
CA PRO A 164 4.70 3.98 8.82
C PRO A 164 4.54 5.39 8.29
N LEU A 165 3.50 5.62 7.50
CA LEU A 165 3.15 6.93 6.94
C LEU A 165 1.67 7.26 7.20
N PRO A 166 1.30 8.55 7.33
CA PRO A 166 -0.08 8.96 7.22
C PRO A 166 -0.60 8.72 5.79
N HIS A 167 -1.92 8.71 5.59
CA HIS A 167 -2.47 8.63 4.24
C HIS A 167 -2.17 9.93 3.45
N PRO A 168 -1.74 9.89 2.18
CA PRO A 168 -1.47 11.07 1.36
C PRO A 168 -2.74 11.82 0.88
N SER A 169 -3.86 11.66 1.59
CA SER A 169 -5.13 12.30 1.22
C SER A 169 -5.07 13.82 1.46
N PRO A 170 -5.77 14.64 0.65
CA PRO A 170 -6.01 16.05 0.97
C PRO A 170 -6.55 16.28 2.38
N ARG A 171 -7.32 15.32 2.93
CA ARG A 171 -7.88 15.39 4.30
C ARG A 171 -6.80 15.43 5.40
N ASN A 172 -5.58 14.97 5.11
CA ASN A 172 -4.46 14.97 6.05
C ASN A 172 -3.58 16.22 5.98
N GLN A 173 -3.98 17.27 5.25
CA GLN A 173 -3.23 18.53 5.22
C GLN A 173 -3.11 19.18 6.61
N LEU A 174 -4.19 19.19 7.40
CA LEU A 174 -4.14 19.72 8.76
C LEU A 174 -3.21 18.89 9.65
N TRP A 175 -3.23 17.56 9.51
CA TRP A 175 -2.31 16.69 10.24
C TRP A 175 -0.86 17.03 9.91
N THR A 176 -0.54 17.23 8.62
CA THR A 176 0.82 17.56 8.17
C THR A 176 1.28 18.91 8.72
N LYS A 177 0.41 19.92 8.71
CA LYS A 177 0.71 21.24 9.31
C LYS A 177 0.98 21.18 10.81
N ARG A 178 0.27 20.29 11.54
CA ARG A 178 0.48 20.08 12.98
C ARG A 178 1.68 19.20 13.31
N ASN A 179 2.27 18.55 12.31
CA ASN A 179 3.36 17.58 12.45
C ASN A 179 4.49 17.91 11.45
N PRO A 180 5.15 19.08 11.57
CA PRO A 180 6.15 19.54 10.60
C PRO A 180 7.33 18.58 10.45
N TRP A 181 7.73 17.91 11.53
CA TRP A 181 8.73 16.83 11.56
C TRP A 181 8.48 15.71 10.53
N PHE A 182 7.23 15.48 10.11
CA PHE A 182 6.94 14.53 9.04
C PHE A 182 7.64 14.94 7.73
N ALA A 183 7.51 16.21 7.35
CA ALA A 183 8.12 16.74 6.14
C ALA A 183 9.61 17.03 6.32
N GLU A 184 10.01 17.50 7.49
CA GLU A 184 11.38 17.98 7.77
C GLU A 184 12.35 16.85 8.12
N GLU A 185 11.88 15.76 8.75
CA GLU A 185 12.73 14.66 9.22
C GLU A 185 12.44 13.34 8.50
N LEU A 186 11.17 12.95 8.39
CA LEU A 186 10.81 11.63 7.86
C LEU A 186 10.93 11.57 6.33
N LEU A 187 10.32 12.52 5.61
CA LEU A 187 10.32 12.51 4.14
C LEU A 187 11.72 12.51 3.50
N PRO A 188 12.73 13.26 4.00
CA PRO A 188 14.09 13.17 3.48
C PRO A 188 14.67 11.75 3.58
N VAL A 189 14.49 11.09 4.73
CA VAL A 189 14.97 9.71 4.96
C VAL A 189 14.22 8.72 4.08
N LEU A 190 12.91 8.90 3.90
CA LEU A 190 12.11 8.09 2.97
C LEU A 190 12.68 8.17 1.55
N ARG A 191 12.92 9.39 1.03
CA ARG A 191 13.44 9.61 -0.32
C ARG A 191 14.82 8.99 -0.50
N GLU A 192 15.72 9.19 0.46
CA GLU A 192 17.06 8.60 0.42
C GLU A 192 16.99 7.07 0.38
N ARG A 193 16.12 6.46 1.21
CA ARG A 193 15.95 5.00 1.24
C ARG A 193 15.37 4.46 -0.07
N VAL A 194 14.34 5.13 -0.61
CA VAL A 194 13.72 4.77 -1.89
C VAL A 194 14.72 4.86 -3.04
N ALA A 195 15.48 5.96 -3.13
CA ALA A 195 16.51 6.13 -4.15
C ALA A 195 17.57 5.02 -4.06
N ARG A 196 18.03 4.69 -2.85
CA ARG A 196 19.01 3.63 -2.62
C ARG A 196 18.52 2.26 -3.09
N ILE A 197 17.29 1.87 -2.77
CA ILE A 197 16.79 0.53 -3.11
C ILE A 197 16.32 0.40 -4.55
N LEU A 198 15.94 1.50 -5.21
CA LEU A 198 15.47 1.44 -6.60
C LEU A 198 16.60 1.66 -7.61
N HIS A 199 17.70 2.32 -7.24
CA HIS A 199 18.86 2.57 -8.12
C HIS A 199 20.08 1.70 -7.80
N SER A 200 19.95 0.70 -6.91
CA SER A 200 20.98 -0.32 -6.69
C SER A 200 20.75 -1.59 -7.48
#